data_AF-A0A5B6ZVI8-F1
#
_entry.id   AF-A0A5B6ZVI8-F1
#
_cell.length_a   1.000
_cell.length_b   1.000
_cell.length_c   1.000
_cell.angle_alpha   90.00
_cell.angle_beta   90.00
_cell.angle_gamma   90.00
#
_symmetry.space_group_name_H-M   'P 1'
#
loop_
_entity.id
_entity.type
_entity.pdbx_description
1 polymer ?
#
loop_
_entity_poly.entity_id
_entity_poly.type
_entity_poly.pdbx_seq_one_letter_code
_entity_poly.pdbx_strand_id
1 'polypeptide(L)'
;IDSSSAVRVKGLTIQNSQQMHFVISRSESVRVTDVQISAPEDSPNTDGIHITGSTNVVVQNSKIGTGDDCISIVNGSSNIKMKTIYCGPGHGISIGSLGEDNSTGIVSKVVLDAAFLSETTNGLRIKTWQGGSGYVRSIRYQNVRMEDVSNPIIIDQFYCDSPSACRNQTSAVEISQIMYQNISGTSKSEKAMKFACSDTVPCSHIILNNINLEKKDGTAETYCNSATGFGYGYVQPSAECLTSSHKDSIIKPSQEALVHTEL
;
A
#
# COMPACT_ATOMS: atom_id res chain seq x y z
N ILE A 1 21.00 4.60 -10.55
CA ILE A 1 20.99 4.38 -12.02
C ILE A 1 19.90 5.24 -12.64
N ASP A 2 20.19 5.84 -13.80
CA ASP A 2 19.29 6.80 -14.44
C ASP A 2 19.32 6.61 -15.96
N SER A 3 18.17 6.70 -16.62
CA SER A 3 18.04 6.74 -18.09
C SER A 3 18.79 5.60 -18.77
N SER A 4 18.69 4.41 -18.19
CA SER A 4 19.50 3.24 -18.54
C SER A 4 18.61 2.06 -18.93
N SER A 5 19.12 1.19 -19.80
CA SER A 5 18.44 -0.05 -20.18
C SER A 5 19.32 -1.29 -19.95
N ALA A 6 18.68 -2.43 -19.69
CA ALA A 6 19.35 -3.73 -19.54
C ALA A 6 20.45 -3.76 -18.46
N VAL A 7 20.19 -3.14 -17.31
CA VAL A 7 21.14 -3.08 -16.18
C VAL A 7 20.96 -4.27 -15.25
N ARG A 8 22.08 -4.88 -14.83
CA ARG A 8 22.10 -5.90 -13.76
C ARG A 8 23.00 -5.45 -12.62
N VAL A 9 22.44 -5.41 -11.43
CA VAL A 9 23.14 -5.13 -10.16
C VAL A 9 23.04 -6.36 -9.28
N LYS A 10 24.19 -6.80 -8.74
CA LYS A 10 24.26 -8.01 -7.93
C LYS A 10 25.23 -7.85 -6.76
N GLY A 11 24.84 -8.31 -5.57
CA GLY A 11 25.76 -8.52 -4.45
C GLY A 11 26.33 -7.26 -3.82
N LEU A 12 25.69 -6.10 -4.02
CA LEU A 12 26.15 -4.85 -3.43
C LEU A 12 25.68 -4.73 -1.98
N THR A 13 26.57 -4.21 -1.14
CA THR A 13 26.24 -3.72 0.21
C THR A 13 26.32 -2.19 0.19
N ILE A 14 25.25 -1.51 0.58
CA ILE A 14 25.15 -0.04 0.63
C ILE A 14 24.78 0.36 2.05
N GLN A 15 25.57 1.23 2.68
CA GLN A 15 25.37 1.57 4.09
C GLN A 15 25.38 3.08 4.30
N ASN A 16 24.47 3.55 5.17
CA ASN A 16 24.45 4.90 5.72
C ASN A 16 24.48 5.99 4.63
N SER A 17 23.65 5.83 3.59
CA SER A 17 23.43 6.92 2.64
C SER A 17 22.81 8.11 3.35
N GLN A 18 23.17 9.33 2.93
CA GLN A 18 22.59 10.56 3.49
C GLN A 18 21.10 10.74 3.13
N GLN A 19 20.63 10.05 2.08
CA GLN A 19 19.24 9.99 1.64
C GLN A 19 18.96 8.57 1.10
N MET A 20 18.19 8.44 0.01
CA MET A 20 17.92 7.19 -0.69
C MET A 20 19.22 6.44 -1.06
N HIS A 21 19.26 5.13 -0.83
CA HIS A 21 20.46 4.31 -1.06
C HIS A 21 20.63 3.89 -2.52
N PHE A 22 19.54 3.43 -3.15
CA PHE A 22 19.60 2.93 -4.52
C PHE A 22 18.42 3.42 -5.35
N VAL A 23 18.67 4.43 -6.18
CA VAL A 23 17.66 5.03 -7.06
C VAL A 23 17.68 4.36 -8.44
N ILE A 24 16.52 3.93 -8.92
CA ILE A 24 16.25 3.48 -10.29
C ILE A 24 15.32 4.50 -10.93
N SER A 25 15.88 5.36 -11.79
CA SER A 25 15.14 6.45 -12.43
C SER A 25 15.09 6.28 -13.95
N ARG A 26 13.93 6.53 -14.57
CA ARG A 26 13.76 6.60 -16.04
C ARG A 26 14.39 5.42 -16.79
N SER A 27 14.36 4.23 -16.20
CA SER A 27 15.13 3.08 -16.68
C SER A 27 14.22 1.94 -17.13
N GLU A 28 14.76 1.08 -17.99
CA GLU A 28 14.05 -0.10 -18.49
C GLU A 28 14.86 -1.38 -18.28
N SER A 29 14.19 -2.46 -17.90
CA SER A 29 14.82 -3.79 -17.79
C SER A 29 16.00 -3.81 -16.81
N VAL A 30 15.73 -3.39 -15.57
CA VAL A 30 16.71 -3.39 -14.47
C VAL A 30 16.50 -4.62 -13.60
N ARG A 31 17.58 -5.33 -13.27
CA ARG A 31 17.58 -6.45 -12.32
C ARG A 31 18.51 -6.15 -11.15
N VAL A 32 17.96 -6.09 -9.94
CA VAL A 32 18.70 -5.94 -8.69
C VAL A 32 18.57 -7.24 -7.90
N THR A 33 19.69 -7.86 -7.55
CA THR A 33 19.71 -9.18 -6.92
C THR A 33 20.72 -9.25 -5.78
N ASP A 34 20.36 -9.93 -4.69
CA ASP A 34 21.27 -10.22 -3.57
C ASP A 34 21.91 -8.95 -2.96
N VAL A 35 21.16 -7.83 -2.89
CA VAL A 35 21.68 -6.58 -2.32
C VAL A 35 21.35 -6.45 -0.83
N GLN A 36 22.26 -5.83 -0.10
CA GLN A 36 22.10 -5.52 1.32
C GLN A 36 22.16 -4.00 1.51
N ILE A 37 21.15 -3.44 2.16
CA ILE A 37 21.05 -2.01 2.43
C ILE A 37 20.79 -1.80 3.92
N SER A 38 21.57 -0.91 4.55
CA SER A 38 21.45 -0.63 5.98
C SER A 38 21.64 0.86 6.31
N ALA A 39 20.73 1.44 7.08
CA ALA A 39 20.91 2.72 7.77
C ALA A 39 20.22 2.68 9.15
N PRO A 40 20.55 3.60 10.08
CA PRO A 40 19.83 3.73 11.35
C PRO A 40 18.32 3.93 11.16
N GLU A 41 17.51 3.34 12.02
CA GLU A 41 16.03 3.42 11.98
C GLU A 41 15.50 4.84 12.13
N ASP A 42 16.22 5.70 12.84
CA ASP A 42 15.86 7.10 13.07
C ASP A 42 16.41 8.05 11.99
N SER A 43 17.06 7.52 10.94
CA SER A 43 17.63 8.33 9.86
C SER A 43 16.57 8.68 8.81
N PRO A 44 16.12 9.95 8.74
CA PRO A 44 15.00 10.34 7.88
C PRO A 44 15.36 10.22 6.40
N ASN A 45 14.38 9.91 5.56
CA ASN A 45 14.49 9.93 4.08
C ASN A 45 15.57 8.99 3.52
N THR A 46 15.88 7.91 4.23
CA THR A 46 16.90 6.93 3.85
C THR A 46 16.31 5.73 3.12
N ASP A 47 15.44 5.93 2.13
CA ASP A 47 14.83 4.83 1.38
C ASP A 47 15.88 3.82 0.90
N GLY A 48 15.52 2.54 0.91
CA GLY A 48 16.39 1.49 0.40
C GLY A 48 16.50 1.53 -1.12
N ILE A 49 15.49 0.99 -1.80
CA ILE A 49 15.40 1.02 -3.26
C ILE A 49 14.26 1.93 -3.69
N HIS A 50 14.58 3.04 -4.35
CA HIS A 50 13.61 3.98 -4.88
C HIS A 50 13.43 3.80 -6.38
N ILE A 51 12.22 3.56 -6.86
CA ILE A 51 11.89 3.27 -8.26
C ILE A 51 10.96 4.33 -8.82
N THR A 52 11.42 5.08 -9.82
CA THR A 52 10.68 6.19 -10.44
C THR A 52 10.79 6.17 -11.96
N GLY A 53 9.68 6.44 -12.67
CA GLY A 53 9.64 6.53 -14.13
C GLY A 53 10.19 5.29 -14.85
N SER A 54 10.15 4.12 -14.23
CA SER A 54 10.90 2.94 -14.69
C SER A 54 10.01 1.75 -14.97
N THR A 55 10.36 0.96 -15.98
CA THR A 55 9.57 -0.19 -16.42
C THR A 55 10.41 -1.47 -16.46
N ASN A 56 9.76 -2.63 -16.22
CA ASN A 56 10.43 -3.94 -16.24
C ASN A 56 11.54 -4.06 -15.18
N VAL A 57 11.28 -3.62 -13.95
CA VAL A 57 12.24 -3.70 -12.84
C VAL A 57 12.01 -4.96 -12.02
N VAL A 58 13.09 -5.66 -11.69
CA VAL A 58 13.07 -6.86 -10.85
C VAL A 58 14.00 -6.67 -9.67
N VAL A 59 13.48 -6.84 -8.44
CA VAL A 59 14.26 -6.81 -7.20
C VAL A 59 14.12 -8.17 -6.52
N GLN A 60 15.22 -8.87 -6.23
CA GLN A 60 15.17 -10.21 -5.65
C GLN A 60 16.22 -10.47 -4.59
N ASN A 61 15.86 -11.27 -3.59
CA ASN A 61 16.76 -11.77 -2.53
C ASN A 61 17.49 -10.64 -1.78
N SER A 62 16.79 -9.55 -1.50
CA SER A 62 17.40 -8.35 -0.92
C SER A 62 17.06 -8.21 0.56
N LYS A 63 18.02 -7.75 1.36
CA LYS A 63 17.82 -7.38 2.76
C LYS A 63 17.99 -5.88 2.92
N ILE A 64 16.97 -5.21 3.44
CA ILE A 64 16.90 -3.75 3.52
C ILE A 64 16.40 -3.37 4.91
N GLY A 65 17.18 -2.59 5.64
CA GLY A 65 16.75 -1.95 6.89
C GLY A 65 17.21 -0.51 6.91
N THR A 66 16.30 0.43 7.02
CA THR A 66 16.60 1.87 6.95
C THR A 66 15.67 2.66 7.87
N GLY A 67 15.75 4.00 7.85
CA GLY A 67 14.80 4.86 8.55
C GLY A 67 13.63 5.33 7.68
N ASP A 68 13.48 4.80 6.46
CA ASP A 68 12.36 5.12 5.57
C ASP A 68 11.91 3.88 4.76
N ASP A 69 11.27 4.06 3.61
CA ASP A 69 10.74 2.97 2.79
C ASP A 69 11.85 1.97 2.40
N CYS A 70 11.64 0.68 2.67
CA CYS A 70 12.56 -0.36 2.17
C CYS A 70 12.60 -0.34 0.64
N ILE A 71 11.41 -0.26 0.03
CA ILE A 71 11.25 -0.10 -1.40
C ILE A 71 10.11 0.90 -1.62
N SER A 72 10.39 2.00 -2.32
CA SER A 72 9.40 2.98 -2.75
C SER A 72 9.22 2.93 -4.28
N ILE A 73 7.98 2.82 -4.74
CA ILE A 73 7.60 2.79 -6.15
C ILE A 73 6.73 4.00 -6.44
N VAL A 74 7.26 4.94 -7.21
CA VAL A 74 6.60 6.23 -7.47
C VAL A 74 6.25 6.40 -8.95
N ASN A 75 5.79 7.60 -9.30
CA ASN A 75 5.15 7.93 -10.56
C ASN A 75 5.89 7.42 -11.81
N GLY A 76 5.11 7.03 -12.82
CA GLY A 76 5.60 6.58 -14.12
C GLY A 76 6.21 5.17 -14.10
N SER A 77 5.99 4.39 -13.04
CA SER A 77 6.60 3.07 -12.87
C SER A 77 5.64 1.93 -13.22
N SER A 78 6.11 0.92 -13.95
CA SER A 78 5.26 -0.21 -14.33
C SER A 78 5.99 -1.55 -14.49
N ASN A 79 5.27 -2.66 -14.38
CA ASN A 79 5.82 -4.02 -14.46
C ASN A 79 7.01 -4.23 -13.51
N ILE A 80 6.75 -4.01 -12.22
CA ILE A 80 7.74 -4.14 -11.14
C ILE A 80 7.51 -5.49 -10.46
N LYS A 81 8.57 -6.29 -10.32
CA LYS A 81 8.51 -7.59 -9.65
C LYS A 81 9.50 -7.63 -8.49
N MET A 82 9.00 -7.90 -7.31
CA MET A 82 9.78 -8.06 -6.09
C MET A 82 9.63 -9.50 -5.62
N LYS A 83 10.73 -10.18 -5.29
CA LYS A 83 10.68 -11.54 -4.78
C LYS A 83 11.69 -11.80 -3.67
N THR A 84 11.26 -12.42 -2.58
CA THR A 84 12.12 -12.75 -1.44
C THR A 84 12.80 -11.48 -0.89
N ILE A 85 11.99 -10.60 -0.30
CA ILE A 85 12.45 -9.35 0.30
C ILE A 85 12.43 -9.46 1.82
N TYR A 86 13.54 -9.11 2.47
CA TYR A 86 13.62 -8.91 3.91
C TYR A 86 13.68 -7.42 4.18
N CYS A 87 12.70 -6.89 4.89
CA CYS A 87 12.51 -5.46 5.11
C CYS A 87 12.32 -5.19 6.59
N GLY A 88 13.15 -4.34 7.18
CA GLY A 88 13.06 -4.05 8.61
C GLY A 88 14.42 -3.72 9.26
N PRO A 89 14.48 -2.68 10.10
CA PRO A 89 13.42 -1.69 10.39
C PRO A 89 13.16 -0.73 9.20
N GLY A 90 12.20 0.20 9.32
CA GLY A 90 11.88 1.22 8.31
C GLY A 90 10.38 1.42 8.05
N HIS A 91 10.00 2.00 6.92
CA HIS A 91 8.61 2.33 6.58
C HIS A 91 7.86 1.27 5.76
N GLY A 92 8.49 0.15 5.43
CA GLY A 92 7.87 -0.96 4.69
C GLY A 92 8.05 -0.86 3.18
N ILE A 93 7.13 -1.48 2.44
CA ILE A 93 7.09 -1.44 0.98
C ILE A 93 5.95 -0.53 0.55
N SER A 94 6.29 0.56 -0.13
CA SER A 94 5.36 1.65 -0.43
C SER A 94 5.21 1.87 -1.94
N ILE A 95 3.96 2.06 -2.37
CA ILE A 95 3.63 2.74 -3.62
C ILE A 95 3.29 4.20 -3.26
N GLY A 96 4.00 5.13 -3.88
CA GLY A 96 3.86 6.56 -3.67
C GLY A 96 4.94 7.20 -2.79
N SER A 97 4.79 8.47 -2.40
CA SER A 97 3.58 9.28 -2.60
C SER A 97 3.30 9.59 -4.09
N LEU A 98 2.02 9.77 -4.43
CA LEU A 98 1.57 10.06 -5.80
C LEU A 98 0.54 11.19 -5.79
N GLY A 99 0.55 12.03 -6.82
CA GLY A 99 -0.47 13.06 -7.00
C GLY A 99 -0.24 14.35 -6.21
N GLU A 100 0.97 14.53 -5.66
CA GLU A 100 1.39 15.77 -5.01
C GLU A 100 1.23 16.95 -5.98
N ASP A 101 0.89 18.14 -5.47
CA ASP A 101 0.70 19.35 -6.27
C ASP A 101 -0.24 19.17 -7.48
N ASN A 102 -1.31 18.40 -7.28
CA ASN A 102 -2.31 18.07 -8.30
C ASN A 102 -1.71 17.35 -9.53
N SER A 103 -0.56 16.72 -9.37
CA SER A 103 0.11 15.97 -10.43
C SER A 103 -0.62 14.68 -10.80
N THR A 104 -0.26 14.13 -11.96
CA THR A 104 -0.70 12.81 -12.38
C THR A 104 0.24 11.74 -11.83
N GLY A 105 -0.29 10.82 -11.02
CA GLY A 105 0.38 9.65 -10.50
C GLY A 105 -0.06 8.38 -11.22
N ILE A 106 0.87 7.67 -11.86
CA ILE A 106 0.61 6.42 -12.58
C ILE A 106 1.57 5.34 -12.10
N VAL A 107 1.02 4.28 -11.52
CA VAL A 107 1.75 3.04 -11.18
C VAL A 107 0.90 1.83 -11.56
N SER A 108 1.50 0.82 -12.20
CA SER A 108 0.74 -0.40 -12.50
C SER A 108 1.57 -1.67 -12.62
N LYS A 109 0.90 -2.82 -12.50
CA LYS A 109 1.51 -4.14 -12.67
C LYS A 109 2.67 -4.36 -11.71
N VAL A 110 2.42 -4.16 -10.42
CA VAL A 110 3.40 -4.41 -9.34
C VAL A 110 3.07 -5.75 -8.70
N VAL A 111 4.06 -6.61 -8.58
CA VAL A 111 3.93 -7.91 -7.89
C VAL A 111 5.02 -8.04 -6.84
N LEU A 112 4.62 -8.27 -5.59
CA LEU A 112 5.49 -8.75 -4.52
C LEU A 112 5.14 -10.21 -4.23
N ASP A 113 6.12 -11.10 -4.29
CA ASP A 113 5.98 -12.52 -3.97
C ASP A 113 7.06 -12.94 -2.96
N ALA A 114 6.64 -13.38 -1.76
CA ALA A 114 7.54 -13.69 -0.65
C ALA A 114 8.24 -12.44 -0.07
N ALA A 115 7.76 -12.00 1.09
CA ALA A 115 8.45 -10.97 1.87
C ALA A 115 8.33 -11.25 3.37
N PHE A 116 9.37 -10.86 4.11
CA PHE A 116 9.36 -10.81 5.56
C PHE A 116 9.60 -9.37 5.99
N LEU A 117 8.60 -8.78 6.66
CA LEU A 117 8.65 -7.42 7.18
C LEU A 117 8.71 -7.49 8.69
N SER A 118 9.70 -6.87 9.31
CA SER A 118 9.89 -6.89 10.76
C SER A 118 10.16 -5.50 11.29
N GLU A 119 9.48 -5.11 12.37
CA GLU A 119 9.72 -3.85 13.08
C GLU A 119 9.59 -2.60 12.17
N THR A 120 8.75 -2.67 11.13
CA THR A 120 8.48 -1.54 10.25
C THR A 120 7.26 -0.73 10.68
N THR A 121 7.22 0.55 10.34
CA THR A 121 6.05 1.40 10.63
C THR A 121 4.84 1.06 9.75
N ASN A 122 5.08 0.51 8.55
CA ASN A 122 4.03 -0.04 7.69
C ASN A 122 4.49 -1.35 7.06
N GLY A 123 3.55 -2.19 6.67
CA GLY A 123 3.83 -3.38 5.88
C GLY A 123 3.78 -3.05 4.39
N LEU A 124 2.56 -3.16 3.84
CA LEU A 124 2.25 -2.90 2.44
C LEU A 124 1.42 -1.62 2.35
N ARG A 125 2.02 -0.57 1.78
CA ARG A 125 1.46 0.78 1.79
C ARG A 125 1.20 1.29 0.38
N ILE A 126 0.05 1.92 0.17
CA ILE A 126 -0.23 2.78 -0.98
C ILE A 126 -0.62 4.16 -0.44
N LYS A 127 0.15 5.20 -0.77
CA LYS A 127 -0.05 6.57 -0.27
C LYS A 127 -0.22 7.53 -1.45
N THR A 128 -1.32 8.28 -1.49
CA THR A 128 -1.57 9.30 -2.52
C THR A 128 -2.09 10.58 -1.89
N TRP A 129 -1.77 11.70 -2.53
CA TRP A 129 -2.24 13.03 -2.12
C TRP A 129 -3.65 13.31 -2.64
N GLN A 130 -4.41 14.06 -1.86
CA GLN A 130 -5.62 14.71 -2.38
C GLN A 130 -5.24 15.76 -3.42
N GLY A 131 -6.07 15.90 -4.46
CA GLY A 131 -5.82 16.80 -5.59
C GLY A 131 -5.23 16.09 -6.81
N GLY A 132 -4.56 14.96 -6.60
CA GLY A 132 -3.91 14.17 -7.65
C GLY A 132 -4.88 13.57 -8.68
N SER A 133 -4.30 13.10 -9.78
CA SER A 133 -5.00 12.39 -10.87
C SER A 133 -4.21 11.16 -11.33
N GLY A 134 -4.76 10.34 -12.22
CA GLY A 134 -4.10 9.13 -12.73
C GLY A 134 -4.60 7.86 -12.02
N TYR A 135 -3.73 6.84 -11.91
CA TYR A 135 -4.13 5.55 -11.34
C TYR A 135 -2.99 4.75 -10.68
N VAL A 136 -3.35 3.97 -9.68
CA VAL A 136 -2.61 2.81 -9.16
C VAL A 136 -3.45 1.56 -9.41
N ARG A 137 -2.99 0.65 -10.28
CA ARG A 137 -3.78 -0.55 -10.60
C ARG A 137 -3.00 -1.82 -10.88
N SER A 138 -3.70 -2.94 -10.76
CA SER A 138 -3.15 -4.28 -11.01
C SER A 138 -1.94 -4.56 -10.11
N ILE A 139 -2.17 -4.44 -8.80
CA ILE A 139 -1.16 -4.65 -7.76
C ILE A 139 -1.45 -5.98 -7.08
N ARG A 140 -0.41 -6.80 -6.87
CA ARG A 140 -0.53 -8.07 -6.14
C ARG A 140 0.57 -8.20 -5.11
N TYR A 141 0.17 -8.29 -3.85
CA TYR A 141 1.04 -8.66 -2.75
C TYR A 141 0.70 -10.08 -2.31
N GLN A 142 1.68 -10.98 -2.33
CA GLN A 142 1.45 -12.37 -1.96
C GLN A 142 2.57 -12.98 -1.13
N ASN A 143 2.20 -13.92 -0.26
CA ASN A 143 3.10 -14.71 0.59
C ASN A 143 3.94 -13.79 1.50
N VAL A 144 3.28 -12.95 2.28
CA VAL A 144 3.94 -11.95 3.13
C VAL A 144 3.80 -12.35 4.60
N ARG A 145 4.93 -12.36 5.31
CA ARG A 145 4.96 -12.53 6.77
C ARG A 145 5.38 -11.22 7.43
N MET A 146 4.68 -10.84 8.48
CA MET A 146 4.94 -9.61 9.24
C MET A 146 5.22 -9.92 10.71
N GLU A 147 6.15 -9.20 11.31
CA GLU A 147 6.45 -9.28 12.74
C GLU A 147 6.59 -7.89 13.31
N ASP A 148 5.74 -7.56 14.28
CA ASP A 148 5.82 -6.31 15.03
C ASP A 148 5.78 -5.06 14.13
N VAL A 149 4.97 -5.15 13.07
CA VAL A 149 4.72 -4.09 12.09
C VAL A 149 3.60 -3.17 12.58
N SER A 150 3.78 -1.85 12.55
CA SER A 150 2.78 -0.94 13.11
C SER A 150 1.49 -0.88 12.30
N ASN A 151 1.57 -0.72 10.97
CA ASN A 151 0.41 -0.69 10.07
C ASN A 151 0.58 -1.73 8.94
N PRO A 152 0.18 -3.00 9.15
CA PRO A 152 0.42 -4.10 8.21
C PRO A 152 -0.06 -3.84 6.77
N ILE A 153 -1.32 -3.48 6.57
CA ILE A 153 -1.88 -3.19 5.24
C ILE A 153 -2.54 -1.82 5.27
N ILE A 154 -2.10 -0.91 4.40
CA ILE A 154 -2.63 0.45 4.36
C ILE A 154 -2.77 0.99 2.94
N ILE A 155 -3.94 1.53 2.64
CA ILE A 155 -4.20 2.44 1.52
C ILE A 155 -4.64 3.76 2.13
N ASP A 156 -3.95 4.84 1.78
CA ASP A 156 -4.22 6.19 2.29
C ASP A 156 -4.22 7.20 1.14
N GLN A 157 -5.40 7.61 0.69
CA GLN A 157 -5.59 8.69 -0.29
C GLN A 157 -5.61 10.08 0.35
N PHE A 158 -5.41 10.18 1.66
CA PHE A 158 -5.34 11.43 2.42
C PHE A 158 -3.92 11.70 2.92
N TYR A 159 -2.92 11.15 2.24
CA TYR A 159 -1.52 11.34 2.63
C TYR A 159 -1.15 12.82 2.62
N CYS A 160 -0.46 13.23 3.67
CA CYS A 160 0.00 14.59 3.90
C CYS A 160 1.27 14.53 4.75
N ASP A 161 2.39 15.04 4.24
CA ASP A 161 3.68 15.05 4.95
C ASP A 161 3.96 16.39 5.68
N SER A 162 2.95 17.25 5.75
CA SER A 162 3.03 18.55 6.40
C SER A 162 2.64 18.48 7.89
N PRO A 163 3.31 19.25 8.78
CA PRO A 163 2.87 19.44 10.16
C PRO A 163 1.48 20.08 10.27
N SER A 164 1.06 20.81 9.23
CA SER A 164 -0.28 21.38 9.11
C SER A 164 -1.16 20.49 8.25
N ALA A 165 -2.46 20.44 8.57
CA ALA A 165 -3.42 19.70 7.77
C ALA A 165 -3.41 20.19 6.32
N CYS A 166 -3.19 19.28 5.38
CA CYS A 166 -3.34 19.57 3.96
C CYS A 166 -4.77 20.00 3.65
N ARG A 167 -4.91 20.88 2.66
CA ARG A 167 -6.24 21.33 2.23
C ARG A 167 -6.98 20.15 1.61
N ASN A 168 -8.24 19.97 2.01
CA ASN A 168 -9.12 18.99 1.38
C ASN A 168 -9.29 19.32 -0.10
N GLN A 169 -9.10 18.32 -0.95
CA GLN A 169 -9.35 18.39 -2.38
C GLN A 169 -10.17 17.17 -2.81
N THR A 170 -10.94 17.32 -3.89
CA THR A 170 -11.91 16.31 -4.35
C THR A 170 -11.37 15.39 -5.45
N SER A 171 -10.31 15.76 -6.16
CA SER A 171 -9.62 14.83 -7.05
C SER A 171 -8.71 13.90 -6.24
N ALA A 172 -8.51 12.69 -6.72
CA ALA A 172 -7.52 11.76 -6.19
C ALA A 172 -7.06 10.81 -7.30
N VAL A 173 -5.90 10.17 -7.08
CA VAL A 173 -5.41 9.09 -7.93
C VAL A 173 -6.34 7.88 -7.80
N GLU A 174 -6.87 7.34 -8.89
CA GLU A 174 -7.74 6.16 -8.84
C GLU A 174 -6.97 4.93 -8.33
N ILE A 175 -7.51 4.19 -7.37
CA ILE A 175 -6.89 2.95 -6.87
C ILE A 175 -7.83 1.78 -7.13
N SER A 176 -7.39 0.84 -7.97
CA SER A 176 -8.22 -0.31 -8.33
C SER A 176 -7.43 -1.60 -8.56
N GLN A 177 -8.09 -2.75 -8.44
CA GLN A 177 -7.52 -4.07 -8.71
C GLN A 177 -6.28 -4.36 -7.85
N ILE A 178 -6.48 -4.33 -6.53
CA ILE A 178 -5.44 -4.58 -5.54
C ILE A 178 -5.70 -5.94 -4.90
N MET A 179 -4.76 -6.86 -5.00
CA MET A 179 -4.86 -8.19 -4.42
C MET A 179 -3.86 -8.37 -3.28
N TYR A 180 -4.36 -8.78 -2.12
CA TYR A 180 -3.59 -9.22 -0.97
C TYR A 180 -3.86 -10.71 -0.76
N GLN A 181 -2.81 -11.53 -0.78
CA GLN A 181 -2.95 -12.99 -0.72
C GLN A 181 -1.93 -13.65 0.21
N ASN A 182 -2.38 -14.56 1.08
CA ASN A 182 -1.51 -15.31 2.00
C ASN A 182 -0.61 -14.36 2.81
N ILE A 183 -1.24 -13.49 3.60
CA ILE A 183 -0.55 -12.51 4.44
C ILE A 183 -0.81 -12.86 5.90
N SER A 184 0.25 -12.99 6.69
CA SER A 184 0.12 -13.31 8.11
C SER A 184 1.13 -12.56 8.97
N GLY A 185 0.81 -12.32 10.24
CA GLY A 185 1.77 -11.68 11.14
C GLY A 185 1.15 -10.86 12.26
N THR A 186 2.01 -10.09 12.95
CA THR A 186 1.59 -9.26 14.08
C THR A 186 1.56 -7.77 13.76
N SER A 187 0.53 -7.09 14.28
CA SER A 187 0.34 -5.64 14.24
C SER A 187 0.71 -5.01 15.59
N LYS A 188 1.33 -3.82 15.59
CA LYS A 188 1.44 -2.98 16.80
C LYS A 188 0.24 -2.04 16.99
N SER A 189 -0.47 -1.69 15.92
CA SER A 189 -1.68 -0.85 15.99
C SER A 189 -2.97 -1.70 16.01
N GLU A 190 -4.05 -1.11 16.50
CA GLU A 190 -5.40 -1.71 16.46
C GLU A 190 -5.86 -2.00 15.04
N LYS A 191 -5.66 -1.04 14.13
CA LYS A 191 -6.06 -1.15 12.73
C LYS A 191 -4.99 -1.87 11.92
N ALA A 192 -5.02 -3.21 11.95
CA ALA A 192 -4.11 -4.02 11.16
C ALA A 192 -4.31 -3.83 9.64
N MET A 193 -5.55 -3.53 9.22
CA MET A 193 -5.89 -3.18 7.84
C MET A 193 -6.60 -1.82 7.80
N LYS A 194 -6.11 -0.88 6.99
CA LYS A 194 -6.69 0.46 6.84
C LYS A 194 -6.85 0.82 5.36
N PHE A 195 -8.07 0.99 4.90
CA PHE A 195 -8.39 1.45 3.54
C PHE A 195 -9.10 2.79 3.63
N ALA A 196 -8.33 3.89 3.59
CA ALA A 196 -8.84 5.25 3.65
C ALA A 196 -8.83 5.86 2.24
N CYS A 197 -9.98 5.81 1.57
CA CYS A 197 -10.12 6.26 0.19
C CYS A 197 -11.04 7.49 0.09
N SER A 198 -10.89 8.25 -0.99
CA SER A 198 -11.67 9.46 -1.29
C SER A 198 -13.12 9.12 -1.58
N ASP A 199 -14.06 9.91 -1.07
CA ASP A 199 -15.49 9.72 -1.31
C ASP A 199 -15.89 9.98 -2.77
N THR A 200 -15.14 10.85 -3.47
CA THR A 200 -15.37 11.20 -4.87
C THR A 200 -14.61 10.29 -5.85
N VAL A 201 -13.56 9.62 -5.38
CA VAL A 201 -12.75 8.67 -6.17
C VAL A 201 -12.47 7.43 -5.31
N PRO A 202 -13.51 6.61 -5.03
CA PRO A 202 -13.40 5.48 -4.12
C PRO A 202 -12.46 4.40 -4.65
N CYS A 203 -11.80 3.68 -3.74
CA CYS A 203 -11.03 2.50 -4.10
C CYS A 203 -11.96 1.36 -4.51
N SER A 204 -11.57 0.59 -5.53
CA SER A 204 -12.40 -0.53 -6.02
C SER A 204 -11.61 -1.80 -6.27
N HIS A 205 -12.32 -2.94 -6.27
CA HIS A 205 -11.74 -4.24 -6.56
C HIS A 205 -10.53 -4.57 -5.66
N ILE A 206 -10.65 -4.26 -4.36
CA ILE A 206 -9.72 -4.74 -3.34
C ILE A 206 -10.08 -6.19 -3.03
N ILE A 207 -9.14 -7.10 -3.18
CA ILE A 207 -9.35 -8.54 -2.99
C ILE A 207 -8.46 -9.01 -1.85
N LEU A 208 -9.07 -9.59 -0.82
CA LEU A 208 -8.37 -10.20 0.31
C LEU A 208 -8.50 -11.73 0.22
N ASN A 209 -7.38 -12.44 0.31
CA ASN A 209 -7.39 -13.91 0.36
C ASN A 209 -6.39 -14.44 1.38
N ASN A 210 -6.86 -15.24 2.34
CA ASN A 210 -6.00 -15.85 3.36
C ASN A 210 -5.15 -14.80 4.11
N ILE A 211 -5.83 -13.88 4.79
CA ILE A 211 -5.23 -12.85 5.63
C ILE A 211 -5.36 -13.27 7.10
N ASN A 212 -4.28 -13.25 7.85
CA ASN A 212 -4.26 -13.53 9.29
C ASN A 212 -3.34 -12.56 10.03
N LEU A 213 -3.90 -11.41 10.41
CA LEU A 213 -3.19 -10.34 11.12
C LEU A 213 -3.83 -10.14 12.49
N GLU A 214 -3.01 -10.05 13.52
CA GLU A 214 -3.46 -9.85 14.90
C GLU A 214 -2.46 -9.02 15.69
N LYS A 215 -2.88 -8.35 16.75
CA LYS A 215 -1.95 -7.84 17.76
C LYS A 215 -1.49 -8.99 18.66
N LYS A 216 -0.47 -8.71 19.49
CA LYS A 216 0.03 -9.66 20.51
C LYS A 216 -1.04 -10.12 21.50
N ASP A 217 -2.08 -9.31 21.73
CA ASP A 217 -3.22 -9.64 22.59
C ASP A 217 -4.36 -10.37 21.83
N GLY A 218 -4.16 -10.71 20.55
CA GLY A 218 -5.14 -11.36 19.68
C GLY A 218 -6.17 -10.43 19.06
N THR A 219 -6.18 -9.14 19.40
CA THR A 219 -7.13 -8.15 18.85
C THR A 219 -6.60 -7.55 17.54
N ALA A 220 -7.48 -7.25 16.59
CA ALA A 220 -7.16 -6.45 15.42
C ALA A 220 -8.45 -5.99 14.72
N GLU A 221 -8.38 -4.87 14.01
CA GLU A 221 -9.51 -4.28 13.30
C GLU A 221 -9.17 -3.96 11.84
N THR A 222 -10.23 -3.91 11.03
CA THR A 222 -10.20 -3.37 9.67
C THR A 222 -10.95 -2.05 9.63
N TYR A 223 -10.33 -1.02 9.07
CA TYR A 223 -10.99 0.25 8.76
C TYR A 223 -11.19 0.40 7.25
N CYS A 224 -12.39 0.78 6.83
CA CYS A 224 -12.70 1.14 5.45
C CYS A 224 -13.38 2.52 5.39
N ASN A 225 -12.94 3.38 4.48
CA ASN A 225 -13.67 4.56 4.01
C ASN A 225 -13.67 4.54 2.48
N SER A 226 -14.85 4.60 1.87
CA SER A 226 -15.02 4.70 0.41
C SER A 226 -14.17 3.68 -0.37
N ALA A 227 -14.17 2.43 0.12
CA ALA A 227 -13.38 1.33 -0.42
C ALA A 227 -14.29 0.12 -0.65
N THR A 228 -14.20 -0.48 -1.84
CA THR A 228 -15.03 -1.63 -2.23
C THR A 228 -14.19 -2.83 -2.65
N GLY A 229 -14.65 -4.01 -2.28
CA GLY A 229 -13.91 -5.24 -2.45
C GLY A 229 -14.60 -6.45 -1.85
N PHE A 230 -13.88 -7.56 -1.79
CA PHE A 230 -14.35 -8.76 -1.09
C PHE A 230 -13.18 -9.58 -0.56
N GLY A 231 -13.47 -10.34 0.51
CA GLY A 231 -12.57 -11.35 1.06
C GLY A 231 -13.06 -12.75 0.73
N TYR A 232 -12.14 -13.70 0.53
CA TYR A 232 -12.46 -15.12 0.46
C TYR A 232 -11.35 -15.97 1.09
N GLY A 233 -11.70 -17.15 1.60
CA GLY A 233 -10.81 -17.92 2.48
C GLY A 233 -10.80 -17.36 3.90
N TYR A 234 -9.71 -17.57 4.64
CA TYR A 234 -9.58 -17.06 6.01
C TYR A 234 -9.19 -15.57 5.97
N VAL A 235 -9.97 -14.67 6.57
CA VAL A 235 -9.66 -13.23 6.63
C VAL A 235 -9.86 -12.74 8.06
N GLN A 236 -8.76 -12.54 8.77
CA GLN A 236 -8.70 -11.96 10.11
C GLN A 236 -7.68 -10.81 10.10
N PRO A 237 -8.03 -9.61 10.61
CA PRO A 237 -9.34 -9.22 11.11
C PRO A 237 -10.42 -9.19 10.02
N SER A 238 -11.69 -9.32 10.41
CA SER A 238 -12.82 -9.26 9.46
C SER A 238 -12.79 -7.95 8.66
N ALA A 239 -13.11 -8.05 7.36
CA ALA A 239 -13.10 -6.93 6.41
C ALA A 239 -14.47 -6.73 5.74
N GLU A 240 -15.57 -7.03 6.45
CA GLU A 240 -16.95 -6.89 5.95
C GLU A 240 -17.25 -5.50 5.40
N CYS A 241 -16.60 -4.46 5.93
CA CYS A 241 -16.74 -3.07 5.44
C CYS A 241 -16.35 -2.87 3.96
N LEU A 242 -15.59 -3.79 3.34
CA LEU A 242 -15.29 -3.74 1.91
C LEU A 242 -16.47 -4.17 1.03
N THR A 243 -17.37 -5.00 1.56
CA THR A 243 -18.52 -5.54 0.80
C THR A 243 -19.74 -4.64 0.86
N SER A 244 -19.77 -3.68 1.80
CA SER A 244 -20.90 -2.79 2.03
C SER A 244 -20.81 -1.53 1.18
N SER A 245 -21.04 -1.64 -0.14
CA SER A 245 -21.52 -0.50 -0.92
C SER A 245 -23.05 -0.41 -0.75
N HIS A 246 -23.51 0.46 0.15
CA HIS A 246 -24.93 0.83 0.37
C HIS A 246 -25.96 -0.32 0.50
N LYS A 247 -26.25 -0.72 1.74
CA LYS A 247 -27.53 -1.36 2.10
C LYS A 247 -28.55 -0.39 2.72
N ASP A 248 -28.48 0.90 2.39
CA ASP A 248 -29.58 1.83 2.63
C ASP A 248 -30.47 1.94 1.38
N SER A 249 -31.24 0.89 1.16
CA SER A 249 -32.46 0.92 0.35
C SER A 249 -33.47 -0.03 0.97
N ILE A 250 -33.71 0.13 2.29
CA ILE A 250 -34.92 -0.39 2.90
C ILE A 250 -36.05 0.53 2.43
N ILE A 251 -36.74 0.11 1.38
CA ILE A 251 -38.08 0.58 1.05
C ILE A 251 -38.92 0.34 2.31
N LYS A 252 -39.23 1.41 3.06
CA LYS A 252 -40.29 1.36 4.07
C LYS A 252 -41.61 1.18 3.31
N PRO A 253 -42.43 0.15 3.62
CA PRO A 253 -43.80 0.13 3.12
C PRO A 253 -44.54 1.32 3.74
N SER A 254 -45.12 2.18 2.90
CA SER A 254 -46.06 3.20 3.33
C SER A 254 -47.26 2.51 3.98
N GLN A 255 -47.50 2.76 5.26
CA GLN A 255 -48.79 2.49 5.88
C GLN A 255 -49.81 3.49 5.33
N GLU A 256 -50.66 3.04 4.42
CA GLU A 256 -51.93 3.71 4.14
C GLU A 256 -52.82 3.56 5.37
N ALA A 257 -53.14 4.67 6.01
CA ALA A 257 -54.12 4.74 7.07
C ALA A 257 -55.52 4.59 6.45
N LEU A 258 -56.21 3.50 6.84
CA LEU A 258 -57.64 3.32 6.65
C LEU A 258 -58.40 4.44 7.36
N VAL A 259 -59.09 5.28 6.58
CA VAL A 259 -60.11 6.19 7.08
C VAL A 259 -61.39 5.38 7.28
N HIS A 260 -61.76 5.12 8.53
CA HIS A 260 -63.11 4.69 8.89
C HIS A 260 -64.01 5.93 9.02
N THR A 261 -64.97 6.05 8.11
CA THR A 261 -66.13 6.93 8.23
C THR A 261 -67.24 6.17 8.94
N GLU A 262 -67.62 6.59 10.15
CA GLU A 262 -68.98 6.45 10.68
C GLU A 262 -69.30 7.63 11.62
N LEU A 263 -70.26 8.45 11.19
CA LEU A 263 -71.28 9.15 11.99
C LEU A 263 -72.47 9.43 11.05
#